data_AF-A0A6B3I9N5-F1
#
_entry.id   AF-A0A6B3I9N5-F1
#
_cell.length_a   1.000
_cell.length_b   1.000
_cell.length_c   1.000
_cell.angle_alpha   90.00
_cell.angle_beta   90.00
_cell.angle_gamma   90.00
#
_symmetry.space_group_name_H-M   'P 1'
#
loop_
_entity.id
_entity.type
_entity.pdbx_description
1 polymer ?
#
loop_
_entity_poly.entity_id
_entity_poly.type
_entity_poly.pdbx_seq_one_letter_code
_entity_poly.pdbx_strand_id
1 'polypeptide(L)'
;IADYWRRDDEHGGETLRPAVVGQLRYVVDLLKEQRPAPLRDGLHSIAAELARLTGWTYFDARQYHQARVYFTESLGLAKAIDDRQFMANVLACMSLQATY
;
A
#
# COMPACT_ATOMS: atom_id res chain seq x y z
N ILE A 1 20.10 11.35 6.87
CA ILE A 1 18.84 10.97 6.17
C ILE A 1 19.07 9.79 5.23
N ALA A 2 19.98 9.85 4.25
CA ALA A 2 20.27 8.73 3.33
C ALA A 2 20.72 7.41 4.01
N ASP A 3 21.33 7.49 5.18
CA ASP A 3 21.80 6.32 5.94
C ASP A 3 20.69 5.56 6.70
N TYR A 4 19.54 6.23 6.92
CA TYR A 4 18.39 5.64 7.61
C TYR A 4 17.60 4.71 6.66
N TRP A 5 17.37 5.17 5.43
CA TRP A 5 16.71 4.39 4.37
C TRP A 5 17.47 3.12 4.02
N ARG A 6 18.80 3.15 3.98
CA ARG A 6 19.63 1.97 3.68
C ARG A 6 19.53 0.89 4.77
N ARG A 7 19.38 1.29 6.03
CA ARG A 7 19.23 0.35 7.16
C ARG A 7 17.80 -0.19 7.28
N ASP A 8 16.79 0.60 6.91
CA ASP A 8 15.42 0.10 6.74
C ASP A 8 15.32 -0.90 5.56
N ASP A 9 15.99 -0.61 4.43
CA ASP A 9 16.07 -1.48 3.24
C ASP A 9 16.59 -2.89 3.56
N GLU A 10 17.54 -3.03 4.49
CA GLU A 10 18.16 -4.33 4.81
C GLU A 10 17.38 -5.20 5.80
N HIS A 11 16.54 -4.64 6.69
CA HIS A 11 15.94 -5.39 7.80
C HIS A 11 14.44 -5.16 8.05
N GLY A 12 13.87 -4.03 7.60
CA GLY A 12 12.55 -3.55 8.06
C GLY A 12 11.37 -4.12 7.29
N GLY A 13 11.44 -4.14 5.97
CA GLY A 13 10.31 -4.52 5.11
C GLY A 13 9.92 -6.00 5.21
N GLU A 14 10.90 -6.91 5.25
CA GLU A 14 10.63 -8.36 5.22
C GLU A 14 9.96 -8.89 6.48
N THR A 15 10.39 -8.43 7.65
CA THR A 15 9.83 -8.88 8.93
C THR A 15 8.38 -8.40 9.12
N LEU A 16 8.07 -7.20 8.63
CA LEU A 16 6.73 -6.60 8.71
C LEU A 16 5.79 -7.08 7.60
N ARG A 17 6.31 -7.52 6.46
CA ARG A 17 5.52 -7.90 5.27
C ARG A 17 4.38 -8.89 5.57
N PRO A 18 4.59 -10.01 6.31
CA PRO A 18 3.50 -10.94 6.60
C PRO A 18 2.37 -10.29 7.41
N ALA A 19 2.72 -9.42 8.36
CA ALA A 19 1.73 -8.71 9.17
C ALA A 19 0.93 -7.70 8.34
N VAL A 20 1.61 -6.87 7.53
CA VAL A 20 0.94 -5.86 6.69
C VAL A 20 0.06 -6.53 5.63
N VAL A 21 0.53 -7.58 4.96
CA VAL A 21 -0.26 -8.36 3.99
C VAL A 21 -1.46 -9.02 4.67
N GLY A 22 -1.29 -9.56 5.88
CA GLY A 22 -2.37 -10.14 6.66
C GLY A 22 -3.45 -9.12 7.00
N GLN A 23 -3.05 -7.93 7.47
CA GLN A 23 -3.98 -6.83 7.77
C GLN A 23 -4.69 -6.33 6.51
N LEU A 24 -3.97 -6.18 5.39
CA LEU A 24 -4.58 -5.80 4.12
C LEU A 24 -5.68 -6.78 3.72
N ARG A 25 -5.39 -8.09 3.73
CA ARG A 25 -6.37 -9.14 3.41
C ARG A 25 -7.58 -9.07 4.32
N TYR A 26 -7.36 -8.92 5.62
CA TYR A 26 -8.43 -8.80 6.59
C TYR A 26 -9.34 -7.60 6.29
N VAL A 27 -8.78 -6.41 6.05
CA VAL A 27 -9.56 -5.19 5.74
C VAL A 27 -10.30 -5.32 4.40
N VAL A 28 -9.67 -5.89 3.37
CA VAL A 28 -10.31 -6.16 2.08
C VAL A 28 -11.45 -7.17 2.22
N ASP A 29 -11.33 -8.16 3.11
CA ASP A 29 -12.43 -9.07 3.41
C ASP A 29 -13.60 -8.35 4.12
N LEU A 30 -13.33 -7.42 5.04
CA LEU A 30 -14.38 -6.60 5.67
C LEU A 30 -15.13 -5.73 4.66
N LEU A 31 -14.48 -5.32 3.56
CA LEU A 31 -15.13 -4.56 2.47
C LEU A 31 -16.13 -5.39 1.66
N LYS A 32 -16.11 -6.72 1.76
CA LYS A 32 -17.10 -7.60 1.10
C LYS A 32 -18.46 -7.58 1.80
N GLU A 33 -18.51 -7.14 3.05
CA GLU A 33 -19.74 -7.02 3.81
C GLU A 33 -20.50 -5.73 3.47
N GLN A 34 -21.83 -5.78 3.50
CA GLN A 34 -22.64 -4.56 3.37
C GLN A 34 -22.47 -3.69 4.61
N ARG A 35 -21.91 -2.49 4.42
CA ARG A 35 -21.67 -1.51 5.49
C ARG A 35 -22.17 -0.11 5.10
N PRO A 36 -22.54 0.74 6.08
CA PRO A 36 -22.86 2.14 5.81
C PRO A 36 -21.70 2.86 5.12
N ALA A 37 -22.03 3.81 4.24
CA ALA A 37 -21.04 4.50 3.41
C ALA A 37 -19.83 5.08 4.19
N PRO A 38 -20.00 5.78 5.34
CA PRO A 38 -18.85 6.35 6.06
C PRO A 38 -17.86 5.29 6.56
N LEU A 39 -18.36 4.14 7.02
CA LEU A 39 -17.51 3.04 7.49
C LEU A 39 -16.82 2.36 6.31
N ARG A 40 -17.54 2.16 5.20
CA ARG A 40 -16.99 1.58 3.98
C ARG A 40 -15.89 2.47 3.40
N ASP A 41 -16.06 3.78 3.40
CA ASP A 41 -15.07 4.72 2.86
C ASP A 41 -13.81 4.77 3.74
N GLY A 42 -13.98 4.73 5.07
CA GLY A 42 -12.87 4.57 6.01
C GLY A 42 -12.10 3.26 5.80
N LEU A 43 -12.79 2.15 5.54
CA LEU A 43 -12.14 0.87 5.22
C LEU A 43 -11.38 0.92 3.89
N HIS A 44 -11.89 1.60 2.87
CA HIS A 44 -11.14 1.83 1.62
C HIS A 44 -9.88 2.63 1.86
N SER A 45 -9.93 3.69 2.69
CA SER A 45 -8.76 4.47 3.06
C SER A 45 -7.69 3.62 3.74
N ILE A 46 -8.09 2.83 4.75
CA ILE A 46 -7.18 1.94 5.48
C ILE A 46 -6.59 0.87 4.55
N ALA A 47 -7.41 0.25 3.70
CA ALA A 47 -6.94 -0.74 2.74
C ALA A 47 -5.96 -0.11 1.73
N ALA A 48 -6.22 1.11 1.25
CA ALA A 48 -5.34 1.81 0.34
C ALA A 48 -3.97 2.08 0.99
N GLU A 49 -3.93 2.50 2.26
CA GLU A 49 -2.71 2.69 3.03
C GLU A 49 -1.93 1.38 3.23
N LEU A 50 -2.61 0.30 3.61
CA LEU A 50 -1.99 -1.01 3.80
C LEU A 50 -1.44 -1.59 2.49
N ALA A 51 -2.14 -1.41 1.37
CA ALA A 51 -1.67 -1.78 0.05
C ALA A 51 -0.43 -0.96 -0.36
N ARG A 52 -0.44 0.35 -0.13
CA ARG A 52 0.74 1.21 -0.39
C ARG A 52 1.94 0.77 0.44
N LEU A 53 1.74 0.53 1.74
CA LEU A 53 2.78 0.06 2.66
C LEU A 53 3.32 -1.29 2.21
N THR A 54 2.45 -2.23 1.82
CA THR A 54 2.86 -3.52 1.25
C THR A 54 3.72 -3.33 0.02
N GLY A 55 3.32 -2.42 -0.89
CA GLY A 55 4.11 -2.06 -2.07
C GLY A 55 5.53 -1.62 -1.73
N TRP A 56 5.70 -0.78 -0.70
CA TRP A 56 7.01 -0.39 -0.19
C TRP A 56 7.81 -1.58 0.36
N THR A 57 7.21 -2.47 1.17
CA THR A 57 7.95 -3.65 1.68
C THR A 57 8.47 -4.60 0.59
N TYR A 58 7.84 -4.61 -0.59
CA TYR A 58 8.34 -5.35 -1.75
C TYR A 58 9.36 -4.54 -2.55
N PHE A 59 9.17 -3.22 -2.65
CA PHE A 59 10.10 -2.32 -3.31
C PHE A 59 11.47 -2.31 -2.65
N ASP A 60 11.51 -2.19 -1.32
CA ASP A 60 12.73 -2.20 -0.50
C ASP A 60 13.49 -3.53 -0.66
N ALA A 61 12.75 -4.63 -0.78
CA ALA A 61 13.30 -5.97 -1.07
C ALA A 61 13.63 -6.20 -2.56
N ARG A 62 13.62 -5.16 -3.40
CA ARG A 62 13.88 -5.19 -4.85
C ARG A 62 12.94 -6.11 -5.65
N GLN A 63 11.76 -6.40 -5.13
CA GLN A 63 10.72 -7.19 -5.79
C GLN A 63 9.76 -6.27 -6.56
N TYR A 64 10.28 -5.57 -7.57
CA TYR A 64 9.59 -4.46 -8.25
C TYR A 64 8.27 -4.85 -8.92
N HIS A 65 8.15 -6.07 -9.43
CA HIS A 65 6.88 -6.54 -9.98
C HIS A 65 5.78 -6.54 -8.91
N GLN A 66 6.07 -7.05 -7.71
CA GLN A 66 5.08 -7.14 -6.62
C GLN A 66 4.80 -5.77 -6.02
N ALA A 67 5.82 -4.92 -5.90
CA ALA A 67 5.63 -3.52 -5.53
C ALA A 67 4.59 -2.84 -6.44
N ARG A 68 4.72 -3.00 -7.77
CA ARG A 68 3.80 -2.43 -8.74
C ARG A 68 2.37 -2.94 -8.60
N VAL A 69 2.19 -4.24 -8.31
CA VAL A 69 0.87 -4.84 -8.07
C VAL A 69 0.19 -4.17 -6.89
N TYR A 70 0.87 -4.07 -5.75
CA TYR A 70 0.30 -3.49 -4.54
C TYR A 70 0.08 -1.96 -4.62
N PHE A 71 0.96 -1.22 -5.31
CA PHE A 71 0.68 0.19 -5.60
C PHE A 71 -0.53 0.37 -6.51
N THR A 72 -0.73 -0.52 -7.50
CA THR A 72 -1.92 -0.48 -8.35
C THR A 72 -3.20 -0.79 -7.57
N GLU A 73 -3.15 -1.75 -6.64
CA GLU A 73 -4.26 -2.06 -5.73
C GLU A 73 -4.60 -0.85 -4.84
N SER A 74 -3.58 -0.23 -4.24
CA SER A 74 -3.72 0.99 -3.44
C SER A 74 -4.40 2.13 -4.22
N LEU A 75 -3.97 2.34 -5.47
CA LEU A 75 -4.58 3.34 -6.36
C LEU A 75 -6.05 3.05 -6.65
N GLY A 76 -6.39 1.77 -6.86
CA GLY A 76 -7.78 1.34 -7.07
C GLY A 76 -8.67 1.60 -5.85
N LEU A 77 -8.17 1.31 -4.65
CA LEU A 77 -8.88 1.53 -3.38
C LEU A 77 -9.11 3.02 -3.09
N ALA A 78 -8.10 3.87 -3.31
CA ALA A 78 -8.24 5.31 -3.16
C ALA A 78 -9.21 5.91 -4.20
N LYS A 79 -9.19 5.40 -5.43
CA LYS A 79 -10.13 5.82 -6.47
C LYS A 79 -11.59 5.50 -6.14
N ALA A 80 -11.84 4.42 -5.38
CA ALA A 80 -13.20 4.04 -4.98
C ALA A 80 -13.89 5.09 -4.07
N ILE A 81 -13.11 5.95 -3.42
CA ILE A 81 -13.59 7.02 -2.52
C ILE A 81 -13.24 8.44 -3.02
N ASP A 82 -12.76 8.59 -4.26
CA ASP A 82 -12.27 9.86 -4.86
C ASP A 82 -11.23 10.60 -4.00
N ASP A 83 -10.36 9.87 -3.28
CA ASP A 83 -9.26 10.49 -2.51
C ASP A 83 -8.09 10.86 -3.43
N ARG A 84 -8.23 11.99 -4.11
CA ARG A 84 -7.25 12.48 -5.10
C ARG A 84 -5.88 12.78 -4.51
N GLN A 85 -5.83 13.21 -3.26
CA GLN A 85 -4.57 13.52 -2.59
C GLN A 85 -3.78 12.23 -2.34
N PHE A 86 -4.45 11.19 -1.87
CA PHE A 86 -3.83 9.89 -1.68
C PHE A 86 -3.46 9.23 -3.01
N MET A 87 -4.32 9.33 -4.03
CA MET A 87 -3.99 8.85 -5.38
C MET A 87 -2.71 9.49 -5.93
N ALA A 88 -2.52 10.81 -5.76
CA ALA A 88 -1.30 11.50 -6.16
C ALA A 88 -0.07 10.97 -5.40
N ASN A 89 -0.21 10.68 -4.11
CA ASN A 89 0.86 10.07 -3.31
C ASN A 89 1.25 8.68 -3.84
N VAL A 90 0.27 7.83 -4.17
CA VAL A 90 0.52 6.48 -4.72
C VAL A 90 1.19 6.58 -6.10
N LEU A 91 0.74 7.48 -6.97
CA LEU A 91 1.36 7.71 -8.27
C LEU A 91 2.82 8.19 -8.15
N ALA A 92 3.14 9.02 -7.15
CA ALA A 92 4.53 9.39 -6.86
C ALA A 92 5.38 8.18 -6.45
N CYS A 93 4.83 7.25 -5.65
CA CYS A 93 5.49 5.99 -5.32
C CYS A 93 5.74 5.14 -6.57
N MET A 94 4.74 4.98 -7.44
CA MET A 94 4.89 4.24 -8.70
C MET A 94 5.90 4.89 -9.65
N SER A 95 5.94 6.22 -9.70
CA SER A 95 6.92 6.98 -10.50
C SER A 95 8.34 6.72 -10.03
N LEU A 96 8.58 6.73 -8.71
CA LEU A 96 9.88 6.35 -8.16
C LEU A 96 10.21 4.89 -8.46
N GLN A 97 9.24 3.99 -8.28
CA GLN A 97 9.44 2.57 -8.53
C GLN A 97 9.81 2.26 -9.98
N ALA A 98 9.34 3.06 -10.94
CA ALA A 98 9.64 2.92 -12.36
C ALA A 98 11.07 3.37 -12.75
N THR A 99 11.85 3.96 -11.83
CA THR A 99 13.27 4.30 -12.07
C THR A 99 14.22 3.15 -11.74
N TYR A 100 13.70 1.98 -11.36
CA TYR A 100 14.43 0.76 -10.99
C TYR A 100 13.98 -0.41 -11.87
#